data_AF-A0A383C3E8-F1
#
_entry.id   AF-A0A383C3E8-F1
#
_cell.length_a   1.000
_cell.length_b   1.000
_cell.length_c   1.000
_cell.angle_alpha   90.00
_cell.angle_beta   90.00
_cell.angle_gamma   90.00
#
_symmetry.space_group_name_H-M   'P 1'
#
loop_
_entity.id
_entity.type
_entity.pdbx_description
1 polymer ?
#
loop_
_entity_poly.entity_id
_entity_poly.type
_entity_poly.pdbx_seq_one_letter_code
_entity_poly.pdbx_strand_id
1 'polypeptide(L)'
;MAPLSIFKCITCSQEYGIQEIRYRCECGGLLEVIHDLQTLIPNASDWKTSLDARLGEAAFHRYQDLLFPALPPNNIISLQEGDTPLYDISHIFPDFGALRLKHEGLNPTLSFKDRGMVAGVSWANHLQCKHVICASTGDTSAAMAAYAGSAHEMQGIVLLPKGKISPEQLAQPISHGALTIGVETDFDGCMTLVQELTSNHAIYLLNSMNSIRIEGQK
;
A
#
# COMPACT_ATOMS: atom_id res chain seq x y z
N MET A 1 -26.41 -3.78 -6.39
CA MET A 1 -25.45 -4.90 -6.43
C MET A 1 -24.68 -4.89 -5.11
N ALA A 2 -24.40 -6.05 -4.53
CA ALA A 2 -23.51 -6.14 -3.38
C ALA A 2 -22.11 -5.63 -3.76
N PRO A 3 -21.38 -4.96 -2.86
CA PRO A 3 -20.03 -4.52 -3.16
C PRO A 3 -19.11 -5.73 -3.35
N LEU A 4 -18.24 -5.70 -4.37
CA LEU A 4 -17.26 -6.76 -4.65
C LEU A 4 -16.18 -6.89 -3.56
N SER A 5 -16.09 -5.90 -2.68
CA SER A 5 -15.12 -5.85 -1.60
C SER A 5 -15.71 -5.11 -0.41
N ILE A 6 -15.38 -5.56 0.80
CA ILE A 6 -15.79 -4.95 2.07
C ILE A 6 -14.59 -4.89 3.02
N PHE A 7 -14.68 -4.05 4.03
CA PHE A 7 -13.83 -4.23 5.21
C PHE A 7 -14.50 -5.17 6.19
N LYS A 8 -13.71 -6.06 6.80
CA LYS A 8 -14.15 -6.92 7.88
C LYS A 8 -13.19 -6.80 9.06
N CYS A 9 -13.72 -6.69 10.27
CA CYS A 9 -12.89 -6.69 11.47
C CYS A 9 -12.38 -8.09 11.78
N ILE A 10 -11.07 -8.23 11.95
CA ILE A 10 -10.42 -9.52 12.30
C ILE A 10 -10.74 -9.99 13.72
N THR A 11 -11.34 -9.14 14.56
CA THR A 11 -11.65 -9.45 15.97
C THR A 11 -13.12 -9.76 16.19
N CYS A 12 -14.03 -8.89 15.75
CA CYS A 12 -15.47 -9.05 15.98
C CYS A 12 -16.28 -9.38 14.72
N SER A 13 -15.63 -9.52 13.55
CA SER A 13 -16.29 -9.79 12.25
C SER A 13 -17.27 -8.72 11.76
N GLN A 14 -17.34 -7.55 12.41
CA GLN A 14 -18.14 -6.43 11.93
C GLN A 14 -17.68 -6.01 10.53
N GLU A 15 -18.65 -5.75 9.66
CA GLU A 15 -18.44 -5.37 8.26
C GLU A 15 -18.66 -3.87 8.04
N TYR A 16 -17.90 -3.30 7.12
CA TYR A 16 -17.96 -1.89 6.74
C TYR A 16 -17.79 -1.74 5.22
N GLY A 17 -18.26 -0.63 4.66
CA GLY A 17 -18.13 -0.34 3.23
C GLY A 17 -16.68 -0.07 2.85
N ILE A 18 -16.23 -0.62 1.72
CA ILE A 18 -14.83 -0.46 1.25
C ILE A 18 -14.47 1.00 0.91
N GLN A 19 -15.48 1.82 0.57
CA GLN A 19 -15.31 3.25 0.28
C GLN A 19 -15.22 4.12 1.55
N GLU A 20 -15.46 3.56 2.74
CA GLU A 20 -15.25 4.30 3.99
C GLU A 20 -13.75 4.55 4.20
N ILE A 21 -13.38 5.77 4.60
CA ILE A 21 -12.03 6.04 5.09
C ILE A 21 -11.97 5.53 6.54
N ARG A 22 -11.62 4.24 6.69
CA ARG A 22 -11.63 3.55 7.97
C ARG A 22 -10.40 2.65 8.12
N TYR A 23 -9.74 2.79 9.26
CA TYR A 23 -8.52 2.02 9.59
C TYR A 23 -8.69 1.08 10.78
N ARG A 24 -9.77 1.25 11.56
CA ARG A 24 -10.11 0.42 12.71
C ARG A 24 -11.61 0.19 12.81
N CYS A 25 -11.95 -0.95 13.39
CA CYS A 25 -13.30 -1.24 13.86
C CYS A 25 -13.62 -0.40 15.10
N GLU A 26 -14.91 -0.19 15.37
CA GLU A 26 -15.38 0.44 16.62
C GLU A 26 -14.95 -0.31 17.88
N CYS A 27 -14.70 -1.63 17.81
CA CYS A 27 -14.15 -2.42 18.91
C CYS A 27 -12.63 -2.20 19.12
N GLY A 28 -11.98 -1.38 18.28
CA GLY A 28 -10.53 -1.13 18.27
C GLY A 28 -9.70 -2.09 17.42
N GLY A 29 -10.30 -3.20 16.95
CA GLY A 29 -9.65 -4.20 16.10
C GLY A 29 -9.23 -3.64 14.72
N LEU A 30 -8.24 -4.28 14.10
CA LEU A 30 -7.84 -3.98 12.72
C LEU A 30 -8.88 -4.51 11.73
N LEU A 31 -8.86 -3.94 10.53
CA LEU A 31 -9.68 -4.35 9.42
C LEU A 31 -8.83 -5.14 8.41
N GLU A 32 -9.47 -6.06 7.71
CA GLU A 32 -8.96 -6.70 6.50
C GLU A 32 -9.93 -6.41 5.35
N VAL A 33 -9.43 -6.45 4.11
CA VAL A 33 -10.29 -6.39 2.92
C VAL A 33 -10.71 -7.81 2.55
N ILE A 34 -12.00 -8.02 2.41
CA ILE A 34 -12.58 -9.28 1.94
C ILE A 34 -13.20 -9.04 0.56
N HIS A 35 -12.82 -9.87 -0.40
CA HIS A 35 -13.34 -9.84 -1.77
C HIS A 35 -14.35 -10.97 -1.99
N ASP A 36 -15.38 -10.71 -2.79
CA ASP A 36 -16.29 -11.75 -3.28
C ASP A 36 -15.64 -12.54 -4.43
N LEU A 37 -14.76 -13.48 -4.06
CA LEU A 37 -14.02 -14.28 -5.03
C LEU A 37 -14.91 -15.21 -5.87
N GLN A 38 -16.12 -15.56 -5.40
CA GLN A 38 -17.03 -16.40 -6.18
C GLN A 38 -17.53 -15.64 -7.41
N THR A 39 -17.83 -14.35 -7.24
CA THR A 39 -18.23 -13.47 -8.34
C THR A 39 -17.03 -13.05 -9.21
N LEU A 40 -15.88 -12.76 -8.59
CA LEU A 40 -14.69 -12.25 -9.29
C LEU A 40 -13.92 -13.33 -10.05
N ILE A 41 -13.83 -14.53 -9.47
CA ILE A 41 -13.06 -15.66 -9.99
C ILE A 41 -13.96 -16.90 -9.97
N PRO A 42 -15.00 -16.96 -10.82
CA PRO A 42 -15.91 -18.10 -10.86
C PRO A 42 -15.21 -19.39 -11.33
N ASN A 43 -14.10 -19.26 -12.06
CA ASN A 43 -13.26 -20.37 -12.50
C ASN A 43 -11.76 -20.05 -12.29
N ALA A 44 -11.12 -20.79 -11.38
CA ALA A 44 -9.72 -20.60 -11.03
C ALA A 44 -8.74 -20.91 -12.18
N SER A 45 -9.08 -21.87 -13.06
CA SER A 45 -8.23 -22.24 -14.20
C SER A 45 -8.21 -21.14 -15.26
N ASP A 46 -9.38 -20.56 -15.53
CA ASP A 46 -9.51 -19.46 -16.50
C ASP A 46 -8.80 -18.21 -15.97
N TRP A 47 -8.94 -17.92 -14.67
CA TRP A 47 -8.21 -16.82 -14.03
C TRP A 47 -6.70 -17.03 -14.07
N LYS A 48 -6.20 -18.24 -13.76
CA LYS A 48 -4.77 -18.53 -13.88
C LYS A 48 -4.27 -18.28 -15.31
N THR A 49 -5.04 -18.70 -16.31
CA THR A 49 -4.72 -18.47 -17.73
C THR A 49 -4.70 -16.97 -18.07
N SER A 50 -5.61 -16.18 -17.49
CA SER A 50 -5.65 -14.72 -17.69
C SER A 50 -4.43 -14.00 -17.08
N LEU A 51 -3.84 -14.54 -16.01
CA LEU A 51 -2.59 -14.01 -15.47
C LEU A 51 -1.44 -14.21 -16.46
N ASP A 52 -1.35 -15.36 -17.12
CA ASP A 52 -0.29 -15.63 -18.09
C ASP A 52 -0.43 -14.74 -19.34
N ALA A 53 -1.66 -14.45 -19.75
CA ALA A 53 -1.92 -13.52 -20.86
C ALA A 53 -1.49 -12.07 -20.58
N ARG A 54 -1.36 -11.68 -19.29
CA ARG A 54 -0.95 -10.35 -18.83
C ARG A 54 0.54 -10.27 -18.45
N LEU A 55 1.34 -11.27 -18.80
CA LEU A 55 2.78 -11.23 -18.60
C LEU A 55 3.39 -10.02 -19.33
N GLY A 56 4.17 -9.21 -18.61
CA GLY A 56 4.80 -7.99 -19.13
C GLY A 56 4.03 -6.70 -18.83
N GLU A 57 2.80 -6.78 -18.31
CA GLU A 57 2.15 -5.65 -17.65
C GLU A 57 2.76 -5.44 -16.25
N ALA A 58 2.58 -4.24 -15.67
CA ALA A 58 2.97 -4.04 -14.26
C ALA A 58 2.22 -5.05 -13.37
N ALA A 59 2.91 -5.62 -12.38
CA ALA A 59 2.36 -6.73 -11.60
C ALA A 59 1.02 -6.38 -10.95
N PHE A 60 0.85 -5.13 -10.49
CA PHE A 60 -0.42 -4.69 -9.92
C PHE A 60 -1.60 -4.82 -10.90
N HIS A 61 -1.42 -4.47 -12.18
CA HIS A 61 -2.45 -4.65 -13.22
C HIS A 61 -2.72 -6.13 -13.49
N ARG A 62 -1.67 -6.95 -13.52
CA ARG A 62 -1.77 -8.40 -13.69
C ARG A 62 -2.64 -9.05 -12.62
N TYR A 63 -2.59 -8.57 -11.38
CA TYR A 63 -3.33 -9.15 -10.25
C TYR A 63 -4.55 -8.31 -9.81
N GLN A 64 -4.88 -7.22 -10.51
CA GLN A 64 -5.90 -6.24 -10.08
C GLN A 64 -7.27 -6.87 -9.80
N ASP A 65 -7.70 -7.85 -10.59
CA ASP A 65 -9.02 -8.49 -10.43
C ASP A 65 -9.16 -9.18 -9.06
N LEU A 66 -8.04 -9.66 -8.50
CA LEU A 66 -8.00 -10.30 -7.20
C LEU A 66 -7.71 -9.29 -6.10
N LEU A 67 -6.69 -8.45 -6.30
CA LEU A 67 -6.18 -7.58 -5.25
C LEU A 67 -7.12 -6.40 -5.01
N PHE A 68 -7.73 -5.86 -6.06
CA PHE A 68 -8.42 -4.58 -5.99
C PHE A 68 -9.43 -4.33 -7.13
N PRO A 69 -10.46 -5.17 -7.25
CA PRO A 69 -11.40 -5.15 -8.38
C PRO A 69 -12.28 -3.89 -8.44
N ALA A 70 -12.46 -3.22 -7.30
CA ALA A 70 -13.26 -2.00 -7.22
C ALA A 70 -12.51 -0.75 -7.69
N LEU A 71 -11.19 -0.83 -7.91
CA LEU A 71 -10.37 0.31 -8.33
C LEU A 71 -10.43 0.47 -9.86
N PRO A 72 -10.93 1.61 -10.38
CA PRO A 72 -10.95 1.85 -11.82
C PRO A 72 -9.53 2.01 -12.39
N PRO A 73 -9.23 1.48 -13.60
CA PRO A 73 -7.89 1.57 -14.19
C PRO A 73 -7.33 3.00 -14.29
N ASN A 74 -8.17 3.97 -14.62
CA ASN A 74 -7.77 5.38 -14.75
C ASN A 74 -7.38 6.04 -13.40
N ASN A 75 -7.67 5.40 -12.27
CA ASN A 75 -7.29 5.88 -10.95
C ASN A 75 -5.99 5.24 -10.43
N ILE A 76 -5.42 4.28 -11.16
CA ILE A 76 -4.19 3.58 -10.76
C ILE A 76 -2.98 4.49 -10.96
N ILE A 77 -2.21 4.66 -9.89
CA ILE A 77 -0.91 5.32 -9.87
C ILE A 77 0.14 4.23 -9.67
N SER A 78 0.75 3.77 -10.76
CA SER A 78 1.79 2.74 -10.74
C SER A 78 3.14 3.31 -11.17
N LEU A 79 4.20 2.80 -10.57
CA LEU A 79 5.59 3.06 -10.95
C LEU A 79 6.23 1.83 -11.60
N GLN A 80 5.40 0.89 -12.08
CA GLN A 80 5.81 -0.42 -12.61
C GLN A 80 6.46 -1.32 -11.53
N GLU A 81 5.95 -1.23 -10.31
CA GLU A 81 6.33 -2.12 -9.21
C GLU A 81 5.91 -3.58 -9.41
N GLY A 82 6.57 -4.46 -8.67
CA GLY A 82 6.38 -5.90 -8.74
C GLY A 82 7.25 -6.55 -9.81
N ASP A 83 6.90 -7.79 -10.17
CA ASP A 83 7.68 -8.65 -11.08
C ASP A 83 9.20 -8.72 -10.77
N THR A 84 9.52 -8.55 -9.50
CA THR A 84 10.88 -8.60 -8.98
C THR A 84 11.50 -10.00 -9.14
N PRO A 85 12.83 -10.11 -9.29
CA PRO A 85 13.49 -11.40 -9.47
C PRO A 85 13.25 -12.40 -8.32
N LEU A 86 13.20 -13.68 -8.69
CA LEU A 86 13.22 -14.82 -7.76
C LEU A 86 14.50 -15.63 -8.03
N TYR A 87 15.51 -15.47 -7.21
CA TYR A 87 16.79 -16.17 -7.40
C TYR A 87 16.75 -17.57 -6.80
N ASP A 88 17.21 -18.56 -7.56
CA ASP A 88 17.42 -19.91 -7.05
C ASP A 88 18.83 -20.06 -6.47
N ILE A 89 18.91 -20.23 -5.14
CA ILE A 89 20.16 -20.38 -4.40
C ILE A 89 20.29 -21.77 -3.79
N SER A 90 19.49 -22.74 -4.27
CA SER A 90 19.49 -24.11 -3.76
C SER A 90 20.87 -24.75 -3.84
N HIS A 91 21.67 -24.37 -4.84
CA HIS A 91 23.05 -24.84 -5.01
C HIS A 91 24.01 -24.40 -3.89
N ILE A 92 23.72 -23.32 -3.18
CA ILE A 92 24.54 -22.81 -2.05
C ILE A 92 24.18 -23.57 -0.76
N PHE A 93 22.92 -24.03 -0.64
CA PHE A 93 22.36 -24.63 0.56
C PHE A 93 21.64 -25.96 0.24
N PRO A 94 22.37 -27.00 -0.20
CA PRO A 94 21.77 -28.23 -0.72
C PRO A 94 20.89 -28.96 0.31
N ASP A 95 21.18 -28.83 1.60
CA ASP A 95 20.42 -29.48 2.69
C ASP A 95 18.96 -28.99 2.78
N PHE A 96 18.63 -27.82 2.21
CA PHE A 96 17.28 -27.27 2.21
C PHE A 96 16.43 -27.77 1.02
N GLY A 97 17.01 -28.51 0.07
CA GLY A 97 16.34 -29.05 -1.11
C GLY A 97 15.99 -27.99 -2.17
N ALA A 98 15.16 -27.00 -1.81
CA ALA A 98 14.80 -25.86 -2.65
C ALA A 98 14.81 -24.57 -1.83
N LEU A 99 15.70 -23.64 -2.16
CA LEU A 99 15.79 -22.33 -1.51
C LEU A 99 15.85 -21.22 -2.56
N ARG A 100 14.92 -20.26 -2.44
CA ARG A 100 14.80 -19.12 -3.36
C ARG A 100 14.69 -17.80 -2.60
N LEU A 101 15.21 -16.74 -3.21
CA LEU A 101 15.16 -15.37 -2.66
C LEU A 101 14.35 -14.46 -3.59
N LYS A 102 13.28 -13.84 -3.04
CA LYS A 102 12.47 -12.85 -3.76
C LYS A 102 13.04 -11.44 -3.53
N HIS A 103 13.61 -10.83 -4.57
CA HIS A 103 14.35 -9.56 -4.44
C HIS A 103 13.44 -8.33 -4.50
N GLU A 104 12.76 -8.05 -3.39
CA GLU A 104 11.86 -6.88 -3.28
C GLU A 104 12.56 -5.51 -3.29
N GLY A 105 13.88 -5.48 -3.11
CA GLY A 105 14.67 -4.25 -3.25
C GLY A 105 14.88 -3.77 -4.70
N LEU A 106 14.33 -4.47 -5.71
CA LEU A 106 14.34 -4.04 -7.12
C LEU A 106 13.01 -3.40 -7.54
N ASN A 107 12.13 -3.10 -6.59
CA ASN A 107 11.01 -2.20 -6.83
C ASN A 107 11.49 -0.73 -6.97
N PRO A 108 10.67 0.19 -7.52
CA PRO A 108 11.05 1.56 -7.85
C PRO A 108 11.71 2.37 -6.73
N THR A 109 11.27 2.25 -5.48
CA THR A 109 11.85 2.94 -4.30
C THR A 109 12.82 2.06 -3.51
N LEU A 110 13.25 0.95 -4.12
CA LEU A 110 14.15 -0.04 -3.56
C LEU A 110 13.57 -0.78 -2.34
N SER A 111 12.23 -0.88 -2.26
CA SER A 111 11.57 -1.56 -1.15
C SER A 111 10.27 -2.26 -1.55
N PHE A 112 9.92 -3.31 -0.82
CA PHE A 112 8.62 -3.97 -0.95
C PHE A 112 7.42 -3.06 -0.63
N LYS A 113 7.66 -1.88 0.00
CA LYS A 113 6.59 -0.94 0.35
C LYS A 113 5.85 -0.41 -0.87
N ASP A 114 6.48 -0.42 -2.04
CA ASP A 114 5.89 -0.04 -3.32
C ASP A 114 4.63 -0.84 -3.64
N ARG A 115 4.65 -2.14 -3.38
CA ARG A 115 3.49 -3.04 -3.52
C ARG A 115 2.27 -2.53 -2.77
N GLY A 116 2.46 -2.06 -1.54
CA GLY A 116 1.36 -1.50 -0.75
C GLY A 116 0.99 -0.07 -1.15
N MET A 117 1.95 0.70 -1.68
CA MET A 117 1.71 2.10 -2.04
C MET A 117 0.97 2.25 -3.36
N VAL A 118 1.18 1.38 -4.35
CA VAL A 118 0.33 1.36 -5.54
C VAL A 118 -1.14 1.19 -5.13
N ALA A 119 -1.47 0.25 -4.24
CA ALA A 119 -2.84 0.05 -3.78
C ALA A 119 -3.36 1.26 -2.99
N GLY A 120 -2.61 1.69 -1.96
CA GLY A 120 -3.05 2.75 -1.05
C GLY A 120 -3.19 4.12 -1.70
N VAL A 121 -2.21 4.54 -2.50
CA VAL A 121 -2.24 5.85 -3.20
C VAL A 121 -3.28 5.84 -4.31
N SER A 122 -3.40 4.75 -5.07
CA SER A 122 -4.43 4.65 -6.10
C SER A 122 -5.85 4.67 -5.50
N TRP A 123 -6.06 4.04 -4.34
CA TRP A 123 -7.34 4.13 -3.64
C TRP A 123 -7.62 5.53 -3.13
N ALA A 124 -6.62 6.21 -2.54
CA ALA A 124 -6.76 7.60 -2.14
C ALA A 124 -7.12 8.49 -3.34
N ASN A 125 -6.51 8.25 -4.50
CA ASN A 125 -6.82 8.93 -5.75
C ASN A 125 -8.25 8.63 -6.22
N HIS A 126 -8.69 7.37 -6.12
CA HIS A 126 -10.07 6.97 -6.42
C HIS A 126 -11.10 7.65 -5.51
N LEU A 127 -10.79 7.81 -4.22
CA LEU A 127 -11.57 8.57 -3.26
C LEU A 127 -11.39 10.09 -3.38
N GLN A 128 -10.64 10.56 -4.40
CA GLN A 128 -10.37 11.97 -4.67
C GLN A 128 -9.66 12.72 -3.54
N CYS A 129 -8.94 12.01 -2.67
CA CYS A 129 -8.12 12.61 -1.62
C CYS A 129 -6.97 13.41 -2.22
N LYS A 130 -6.85 14.67 -1.79
CA LYS A 130 -5.75 15.56 -2.21
C LYS A 130 -4.49 15.43 -1.37
N HIS A 131 -4.60 14.79 -0.21
CA HIS A 131 -3.49 14.64 0.73
C HIS A 131 -3.41 13.20 1.21
N VAL A 132 -2.19 12.66 1.21
CA VAL A 132 -1.87 11.41 1.88
C VAL A 132 -0.79 11.67 2.93
N ILE A 133 -0.84 10.91 4.03
CA ILE A 133 0.07 11.11 5.15
C ILE A 133 0.63 9.80 5.67
N CYS A 134 1.89 9.85 6.11
CA CYS A 134 2.44 8.82 6.97
C CYS A 134 3.34 9.41 8.06
N ALA A 135 3.42 8.70 9.19
CA ALA A 135 4.50 8.86 10.16
C ALA A 135 5.49 7.70 9.97
N SER A 136 6.57 7.94 9.23
CA SER A 136 7.63 6.95 8.98
C SER A 136 8.89 7.59 8.42
N THR A 137 10.05 7.09 8.85
CA THR A 137 11.37 7.68 8.58
C THR A 137 12.20 6.82 7.62
N GLY A 138 11.57 5.90 6.91
CA GLY A 138 12.25 4.96 6.01
C GLY A 138 11.38 4.61 4.81
N ASP A 139 11.44 3.37 4.34
CA ASP A 139 10.83 2.93 3.09
C ASP A 139 9.35 3.29 2.91
N THR A 140 8.58 3.37 3.98
CA THR A 140 7.15 3.75 3.88
C THR A 140 6.98 5.20 3.44
N SER A 141 7.77 6.15 3.96
CA SER A 141 7.67 7.54 3.51
C SER A 141 8.29 7.74 2.13
N ALA A 142 9.37 7.02 1.81
CA ALA A 142 9.95 7.02 0.47
C ALA A 142 8.95 6.56 -0.60
N ALA A 143 8.37 5.37 -0.41
CA ALA A 143 7.34 4.84 -1.30
C ALA A 143 6.10 5.76 -1.34
N MET A 144 5.57 6.18 -0.19
CA MET A 144 4.40 7.07 -0.17
C MET A 144 4.64 8.35 -0.98
N ALA A 145 5.80 8.98 -0.79
CA ALA A 145 6.17 10.19 -1.50
C ALA A 145 6.32 9.97 -3.01
N ALA A 146 6.99 8.89 -3.44
CA ALA A 146 7.18 8.57 -4.85
C ALA A 146 5.85 8.39 -5.59
N TYR A 147 4.92 7.64 -5.00
CA TYR A 147 3.61 7.41 -5.59
C TYR A 147 2.73 8.66 -5.53
N ALA A 148 2.69 9.38 -4.40
CA ALA A 148 1.92 10.61 -4.29
C ALA A 148 2.42 11.68 -5.27
N GLY A 149 3.74 11.86 -5.39
CA GLY A 149 4.37 12.80 -6.31
C GLY A 149 4.21 12.43 -7.79
N SER A 150 3.79 11.19 -8.09
CA SER A 150 3.45 10.74 -9.44
C SER A 150 1.97 10.93 -9.79
N ALA A 151 1.13 11.29 -8.81
CA ALA A 151 -0.26 11.63 -9.02
C ALA A 151 -0.43 13.13 -9.36
N HIS A 152 -1.40 13.45 -10.20
CA HIS A 152 -1.58 14.82 -10.71
C HIS A 152 -2.00 15.83 -9.63
N GLU A 153 -2.84 15.44 -8.67
CA GLU A 153 -3.44 16.35 -7.67
C GLU A 153 -3.35 15.79 -6.25
N MET A 154 -2.20 15.22 -5.88
CA MET A 154 -1.99 14.65 -4.55
C MET A 154 -0.68 15.13 -3.93
N GLN A 155 -0.75 15.59 -2.69
CA GLN A 155 0.41 15.96 -1.88
C GLN A 155 0.68 14.88 -0.84
N GLY A 156 1.89 14.31 -0.86
CA GLY A 156 2.39 13.46 0.22
C GLY A 156 2.86 14.30 1.41
N ILE A 157 2.50 13.88 2.62
CA ILE A 157 2.89 14.51 3.90
C ILE A 157 3.61 13.48 4.77
N VAL A 158 4.78 13.84 5.29
CA VAL A 158 5.60 12.97 6.13
C VAL A 158 5.84 13.65 7.48
N LEU A 159 5.31 13.06 8.55
CA LEU A 159 5.52 13.54 9.93
C LEU A 159 6.58 12.73 10.66
N LEU A 160 7.55 13.40 11.25
CA LEU A 160 8.69 12.73 11.88
C LEU A 160 9.15 13.45 13.16
N PRO A 161 9.73 12.73 14.12
CA PRO A 161 10.41 13.34 15.26
C PRO A 161 11.54 14.28 14.84
N LYS A 162 11.50 15.53 15.28
CA LYS A 162 12.51 16.56 14.97
C LYS A 162 13.88 16.15 15.50
N GLY A 163 14.90 16.24 14.64
CA GLY A 163 16.30 15.99 15.01
C GLY A 163 16.66 14.52 15.26
N LYS A 164 15.76 13.58 14.96
CA LYS A 164 16.03 12.13 15.11
C LYS A 164 16.41 11.45 13.79
N ILE A 165 16.22 12.13 12.65
CA ILE A 165 16.28 11.53 11.32
C ILE A 165 17.40 12.16 10.51
N SER A 166 18.18 11.32 9.83
CA SER A 166 19.29 11.79 9.01
C SER A 166 18.80 12.36 7.68
N PRO A 167 19.53 13.30 7.05
CA PRO A 167 19.18 13.81 5.72
C PRO A 167 19.07 12.70 4.66
N GLU A 168 19.88 11.65 4.74
CA GLU A 168 19.89 10.53 3.80
C GLU A 168 18.59 9.72 3.86
N GLN A 169 18.04 9.55 5.07
CA GLN A 169 16.73 8.90 5.26
C GLN A 169 15.57 9.74 4.67
N LEU A 170 15.75 11.05 4.55
CA LEU A 170 14.75 11.97 4.00
C LEU A 170 14.95 12.26 2.51
N ALA A 171 16.05 11.80 1.91
CA ALA A 171 16.40 12.13 0.55
C ALA A 171 15.28 11.77 -0.43
N GLN A 172 14.76 10.54 -0.37
CA GLN A 172 13.68 10.08 -1.25
C GLN A 172 12.35 10.84 -1.02
N PRO A 173 11.82 10.96 0.22
CA PRO A 173 10.61 11.75 0.44
C PRO A 173 10.70 13.19 -0.08
N ILE A 174 11.81 13.87 0.20
CA ILE A 174 12.03 15.27 -0.21
C ILE A 174 12.17 15.37 -1.73
N SER A 175 12.94 14.47 -2.38
CA SER A 175 13.13 14.50 -3.83
C SER A 175 11.84 14.24 -4.61
N HIS A 176 10.92 13.46 -4.04
CA HIS A 176 9.60 13.23 -4.61
C HIS A 176 8.57 14.32 -4.24
N GLY A 177 8.99 15.41 -3.59
CA GLY A 177 8.16 16.57 -3.32
C GLY A 177 7.22 16.43 -2.12
N ALA A 178 7.45 15.46 -1.23
CA ALA A 178 6.62 15.35 -0.02
C ALA A 178 6.87 16.50 0.96
N LEU A 179 5.78 17.02 1.53
CA LEU A 179 5.83 17.97 2.64
C LEU A 179 6.33 17.23 3.89
N THR A 180 7.60 17.41 4.19
CA THR A 180 8.28 16.70 5.29
C THR A 180 8.38 17.62 6.50
N ILE A 181 7.74 17.25 7.60
CA ILE A 181 7.58 18.08 8.80
C ILE A 181 8.22 17.38 10.00
N GLY A 182 9.23 18.05 10.57
CA GLY A 182 9.81 17.66 11.86
C GLY A 182 8.98 18.19 13.02
N VAL A 183 8.47 17.30 13.87
CA VAL A 183 7.62 17.60 15.02
C VAL A 183 8.40 17.40 16.32
N GLU A 184 8.23 18.30 17.29
CA GLU A 184 8.88 18.22 18.60
C GLU A 184 8.20 17.18 19.50
N THR A 185 8.30 15.91 19.11
CA THR A 185 7.75 14.75 19.81
C THR A 185 8.48 13.47 19.39
N ASP A 186 8.11 12.32 19.96
CA ASP A 186 8.62 11.00 19.56
C ASP A 186 7.74 10.31 18.50
N PHE A 187 8.03 9.05 18.17
CA PHE A 187 7.27 8.32 17.15
C PHE A 187 5.79 8.16 17.52
N ASP A 188 5.50 7.86 18.79
CA ASP A 188 4.13 7.66 19.27
C ASP A 188 3.34 8.98 19.26
N GLY A 189 4.01 10.10 19.57
CA GLY A 189 3.45 11.42 19.39
C GLY A 189 3.16 11.77 17.93
N CYS A 190 4.04 11.42 17.00
CA CYS A 190 3.76 11.56 15.56
C CYS A 190 2.56 10.72 15.13
N MET A 191 2.44 9.48 15.60
CA MET A 191 1.29 8.62 15.29
C MET A 191 -0.02 9.17 15.87
N THR A 192 0.01 9.71 17.09
CA THR A 192 -1.15 10.40 17.70
C THR A 192 -1.59 11.58 16.84
N LEU A 193 -0.66 12.43 16.41
CA LEU A 193 -0.96 13.57 15.54
C LEU A 193 -1.51 13.15 14.18
N VAL A 194 -0.96 12.10 13.57
CA VAL A 194 -1.49 11.56 12.31
C VAL A 194 -2.93 11.07 12.49
N GLN A 195 -3.25 10.40 13.60
CA GLN A 195 -4.62 9.95 13.90
C GLN A 195 -5.57 11.12 14.09
N GLU A 196 -5.15 12.17 14.81
CA GLU A 196 -5.93 13.39 14.99
C GLU A 196 -6.19 14.10 13.66
N LEU A 197 -5.14 14.30 12.84
CA LEU A 197 -5.24 14.95 11.54
C LEU A 197 -6.17 14.20 10.59
N THR A 198 -6.05 12.87 10.53
CA THR A 198 -6.87 12.03 9.64
C THR A 198 -8.31 11.89 10.12
N SER A 199 -8.58 12.13 11.41
CA SER A 199 -9.95 12.15 11.96
C SER A 199 -10.66 13.49 11.72
N ASN A 200 -9.91 14.59 11.63
CA ASN A 200 -10.45 15.95 11.53
C ASN A 200 -10.37 16.55 10.12
N HIS A 201 -9.57 15.97 9.23
CA HIS A 201 -9.32 16.49 7.88
C HIS A 201 -9.37 15.38 6.84
N ALA A 202 -9.64 15.77 5.59
CA ALA A 202 -9.63 14.87 4.43
C ALA A 202 -8.18 14.54 4.01
N ILE A 203 -7.47 13.81 4.86
CA ILE A 203 -6.10 13.33 4.67
C ILE A 203 -6.11 11.82 4.82
N TYR A 204 -5.60 11.10 3.81
CA TYR A 204 -5.64 9.66 3.79
C TYR A 204 -4.37 9.04 4.38
N LEU A 205 -4.52 8.19 5.39
CA LEU A 205 -3.42 7.55 6.10
C LEU A 205 -2.82 6.38 5.31
N LEU A 206 -1.49 6.37 5.16
CA LEU A 206 -0.75 5.31 4.48
C LEU A 206 0.26 4.59 5.40
N ASN A 207 -0.01 4.52 6.71
CA ASN A 207 0.71 3.62 7.64
C ASN A 207 0.21 2.16 7.53
N SER A 208 0.88 1.22 8.21
CA SER A 208 0.58 -0.23 8.14
C SER A 208 -0.81 -0.63 8.63
N MET A 209 -1.49 0.22 9.41
CA MET A 209 -2.87 -0.03 9.84
C MET A 209 -3.91 0.14 8.73
N ASN A 210 -3.52 0.70 7.59
CA ASN A 210 -4.41 0.79 6.43
C ASN A 210 -4.40 -0.55 5.68
N SER A 211 -5.51 -1.29 5.79
CA SER A 211 -5.71 -2.60 5.17
C SER A 211 -5.62 -2.59 3.65
N ILE A 212 -5.94 -1.46 3.00
CA ILE A 212 -5.79 -1.31 1.55
C ILE A 212 -4.33 -1.49 1.12
N ARG A 213 -3.36 -1.05 1.92
CA ARG A 213 -1.94 -1.26 1.63
C ARG A 213 -1.52 -2.72 1.71
N ILE A 214 -2.26 -3.52 2.48
CA ILE A 214 -1.97 -4.95 2.63
C ILE A 214 -2.40 -5.69 1.36
N GLU A 215 -3.48 -5.26 0.70
CA GLU A 215 -3.92 -5.88 -0.56
C GLU A 215 -2.84 -5.88 -1.62
N GLY A 216 -2.18 -4.75 -1.85
CA GLY A 216 -1.11 -4.70 -2.83
C GLY A 216 0.12 -5.56 -2.48
N GLN A 217 0.31 -5.91 -1.20
CA GLN A 217 1.44 -6.74 -0.72
C GLN A 217 1.17 -8.25 -0.78
N LYS A 218 -0.06 -8.68 -1.06
CA LYS A 218 -0.42 -10.10 -1.25
C LYS A 218 0.15 -10.65 -2.56
#